data_AF-A0A1I3TJH0-F1
#
_entry.id   AF-A0A1I3TJH0-F1
#
_cell.length_a   1.000
_cell.length_b   1.000
_cell.length_c   1.000
_cell.angle_alpha   90.00
_cell.angle_beta   90.00
_cell.angle_gamma   90.00
#
_symmetry.space_group_name_H-M   'P 1'
#
loop_
_entity.id
_entity.type
_entity.pdbx_description
1 polymer ?
#
loop_
_entity_poly.entity_id
_entity_poly.type
_entity_poly.pdbx_seq_one_letter_code
_entity_poly.pdbx_strand_id
1 'polypeptide(L)'
;MNRIAYKGKDKVWSALDSNTVRIDGILKIMETNFSSKQVSEKTGLSIHTLRYYEQIGLIDGIERDENGYRKYSQSDIVWFQVLSYFRAMGMPIREMLEFFALNDNQVSPITARREFMETYRMKVIDQMKELEQTLEKVDDKILFFKNLEESDKLQKNPVKDARASRARLRS
;
A
#
# COMPACT_ATOMS: atom_id res chain seq x y z
N MET A 1 8.27 11.69 -23.50
CA MET A 1 7.96 11.04 -22.21
C MET A 1 7.94 12.11 -21.15
N ASN A 2 6.76 12.39 -20.57
CA ASN A 2 6.63 13.39 -19.49
C ASN A 2 7.47 12.94 -18.31
N ARG A 3 8.54 13.67 -18.01
CA ARG A 3 9.39 13.47 -16.83
C ARG A 3 8.60 13.91 -15.61
N ILE A 4 8.37 12.99 -14.68
CA ILE A 4 7.72 13.31 -13.41
C ILE A 4 8.73 14.02 -12.51
N ALA A 5 8.21 14.93 -11.68
CA ALA A 5 8.89 16.00 -10.95
C ALA A 5 9.97 15.53 -9.94
N TYR A 6 11.04 14.94 -10.45
CA TYR A 6 12.18 14.54 -9.66
C TYR A 6 13.47 15.01 -10.31
N LYS A 7 13.75 16.28 -10.04
CA LYS A 7 15.05 16.99 -9.98
C LYS A 7 14.74 18.49 -10.12
N GLY A 8 14.09 19.01 -9.09
CA GLY A 8 13.84 20.44 -8.87
C GLY A 8 12.53 20.98 -9.46
N LYS A 9 11.70 21.55 -8.57
CA LYS A 9 10.62 22.53 -8.83
C LYS A 9 9.25 22.00 -9.28
N ASP A 10 8.65 21.12 -8.51
CA ASP A 10 7.24 21.38 -8.25
C ASP A 10 7.14 22.38 -7.10
N LYS A 11 6.70 23.60 -7.40
CA LYS A 11 6.53 24.67 -6.41
C LYS A 11 5.63 24.22 -5.25
N VAL A 12 4.73 23.27 -5.50
CA VAL A 12 3.81 22.75 -4.49
C VAL A 12 4.53 21.92 -3.45
N TRP A 13 5.39 20.96 -3.83
CA TRP A 13 6.14 20.15 -2.86
C TRP A 13 7.24 20.95 -2.15
N SER A 14 7.81 21.98 -2.79
CA SER A 14 8.71 22.91 -2.12
C SER A 14 7.98 23.86 -1.16
N ALA A 15 6.72 24.22 -1.42
CA ALA A 15 5.92 25.07 -0.52
C ALA A 15 5.24 24.29 0.61
N LEU A 16 5.11 22.97 0.46
CA LEU A 16 4.64 22.04 1.49
C LEU A 16 5.73 21.69 2.52
N ASP A 17 6.95 22.23 2.37
CA ASP A 17 8.06 22.01 3.29
C ASP A 17 7.85 22.61 4.69
N SER A 18 6.81 23.43 4.87
CA SER A 18 6.68 24.27 6.05
C SER A 18 5.43 24.06 6.92
N ASN A 19 4.34 23.37 6.51
CA ASN A 19 3.17 23.33 7.41
C ASN A 19 2.01 22.30 7.23
N THR A 20 2.08 21.21 6.45
CA THR A 20 0.84 20.42 6.27
C THR A 20 1.03 18.90 6.15
N VAL A 21 0.62 18.23 7.24
CA VAL A 21 0.48 16.78 7.46
C VAL A 21 1.80 16.00 7.60
N ARG A 22 2.20 15.67 8.83
CA ARG A 22 3.08 14.54 9.28
C ARG A 22 4.36 14.20 8.47
N ILE A 23 4.73 14.98 7.46
CA ILE A 23 5.92 14.82 6.61
C ILE A 23 7.05 15.71 7.14
N ASP A 24 6.78 16.63 8.08
CA ASP A 24 7.80 17.45 8.74
C ASP A 24 8.89 16.63 9.46
N GLY A 25 8.56 15.41 9.90
CA GLY A 25 9.55 14.47 10.47
C GLY A 25 10.57 13.92 9.47
N ILE A 26 10.30 14.06 8.17
CA ILE A 26 11.11 13.52 7.06
C ILE A 26 12.09 14.56 6.51
N LEU A 27 11.77 15.85 6.59
CA LEU A 27 12.43 16.91 5.82
C LEU A 27 13.67 17.56 6.48
N LYS A 28 14.11 17.09 7.66
CA LYS A 28 15.30 17.66 8.29
C LYS A 28 16.52 16.79 8.00
N ILE A 29 17.56 17.38 7.38
CA ILE A 29 19.01 17.27 7.69
C ILE A 29 19.87 17.55 6.44
N MET A 30 21.00 18.24 6.68
CA MET A 30 22.05 18.65 5.75
C MET A 30 22.86 17.48 5.17
N GLU A 31 23.48 17.73 4.01
CA GLU A 31 24.05 16.78 3.05
C GLU A 31 24.88 15.63 3.64
N THR A 32 24.38 14.41 3.40
CA THR A 32 25.14 13.16 3.33
C THR A 32 24.63 12.38 2.11
N ASN A 33 25.53 11.66 1.44
CA ASN A 33 25.17 10.80 0.32
C ASN A 33 25.06 9.36 0.79
N PHE A 34 24.09 8.62 0.25
CA PHE A 34 23.72 7.29 0.72
C PHE A 34 23.85 6.25 -0.40
N SER A 35 24.24 5.03 -0.02
CA SER A 35 24.21 3.87 -0.92
C SER A 35 22.80 3.28 -1.03
N SER A 36 22.54 2.47 -2.08
CA SER A 36 21.25 1.75 -2.21
C SER A 36 20.87 0.94 -0.96
N LYS A 37 21.86 0.38 -0.26
CA LYS A 37 21.63 -0.38 0.97
C LYS A 37 21.13 0.52 2.10
N GLN A 38 21.81 1.65 2.34
CA GLN A 38 21.39 2.62 3.35
C GLN A 38 20.02 3.22 3.06
N VAL A 39 19.70 3.49 1.79
CA VAL A 39 18.36 3.97 1.39
C VAL A 39 17.31 2.89 1.64
N SER A 40 17.61 1.63 1.31
CA SER A 40 16.70 0.51 1.56
C SER A 40 16.37 0.37 3.05
N GLU A 41 17.38 0.45 3.92
CA GLU A 41 17.21 0.41 5.38
C GLU A 41 16.38 1.61 5.91
N LYS A 42 16.59 2.82 5.36
CA LYS A 42 15.89 4.03 5.79
C LYS A 42 14.44 4.15 5.31
N THR A 43 14.14 3.57 4.16
CA THR A 43 12.83 3.70 3.50
C THR A 43 11.97 2.46 3.66
N GLY A 44 12.56 1.32 4.03
CA GLY A 44 11.90 0.01 4.03
C GLY A 44 11.66 -0.57 2.62
N LEU A 45 12.05 0.15 1.57
CA LEU A 45 11.92 -0.32 0.19
C LEU A 45 13.07 -1.26 -0.16
N SER A 46 12.81 -2.34 -0.88
CA SER A 46 13.87 -3.21 -1.38
C SER A 46 14.75 -2.45 -2.39
N ILE A 47 16.05 -2.81 -2.49
CA ILE A 47 16.94 -2.26 -3.52
C ILE A 47 16.36 -2.45 -4.93
N HIS A 48 15.67 -3.57 -5.18
CA HIS A 48 14.96 -3.80 -6.43
C HIS A 48 13.86 -2.76 -6.66
N THR A 49 13.07 -2.43 -5.62
CA THR A 49 12.03 -1.39 -5.69
C THR A 49 12.61 -0.01 -5.97
N LEU A 50 13.72 0.36 -5.33
CA LEU A 50 14.40 1.63 -5.59
C LEU A 50 14.80 1.76 -7.08
N ARG A 51 15.41 0.71 -7.64
CA ARG A 51 15.79 0.66 -9.07
C ARG A 51 14.59 0.66 -9.98
N TYR A 52 13.54 -0.06 -9.61
CA TYR A 52 12.31 -0.13 -10.37
C TYR A 52 11.63 1.24 -10.47
N TYR A 53 11.58 1.99 -9.36
CA TYR A 53 11.04 3.37 -9.36
C TYR A 53 11.84 4.30 -10.26
N GLU A 54 13.17 4.16 -10.28
CA GLU A 54 14.02 4.92 -11.20
C GLU A 54 13.74 4.55 -12.66
N GLN A 55 13.65 3.25 -12.95
CA GLN A 55 13.41 2.74 -14.30
C GLN A 55 12.07 3.22 -14.89
N ILE A 56 11.02 3.32 -14.08
CA ILE A 56 9.69 3.77 -14.53
C ILE A 56 9.52 5.30 -14.49
N GLY A 57 10.56 6.03 -14.10
CA GLY A 57 10.55 7.49 -14.10
C GLY A 57 9.77 8.14 -12.96
N LEU A 58 9.49 7.42 -11.86
CA LEU A 58 9.02 8.06 -10.62
C LEU A 58 10.12 8.86 -9.94
N ILE A 59 11.36 8.51 -10.21
CA ILE A 59 12.57 9.15 -9.72
C ILE A 59 13.58 9.13 -10.89
N ASP A 60 14.38 10.18 -11.05
CA ASP A 60 15.30 10.35 -12.18
C ASP A 60 16.60 11.04 -11.76
N GLY A 61 17.67 10.83 -12.50
CA GLY A 61 18.95 11.49 -12.27
C GLY A 61 19.64 11.07 -10.97
N ILE A 62 19.39 9.87 -10.44
CA ILE A 62 20.19 9.35 -9.33
C ILE A 62 21.67 9.36 -9.73
N GLU A 63 22.49 10.00 -8.91
CA GLU A 63 23.91 10.15 -9.20
C GLU A 63 24.61 8.80 -9.09
N ARG A 64 25.78 8.71 -9.72
CA ARG A 64 26.66 7.56 -9.60
C ARG A 64 28.01 8.00 -9.04
N ASP A 65 28.60 7.17 -8.19
CA ASP A 65 29.97 7.36 -7.74
C ASP A 65 30.98 6.99 -8.84
N GLU A 66 32.27 7.16 -8.55
CA GLU A 66 33.38 6.87 -9.47
C GLU A 66 33.44 5.40 -9.90
N ASN A 67 32.86 4.49 -9.10
CA ASN A 67 32.79 3.06 -9.38
C ASN A 67 31.48 2.67 -10.11
N GLY A 68 30.63 3.65 -10.44
CA GLY A 68 29.36 3.44 -11.14
C GLY A 68 28.19 2.99 -10.25
N TYR A 69 28.37 2.96 -8.93
CA TYR A 69 27.30 2.65 -7.98
C TYR A 69 26.39 3.85 -7.73
N ARG A 70 25.10 3.59 -7.48
CA ARG A 70 24.11 4.64 -7.20
C ARG A 70 24.41 5.34 -5.88
N LYS A 71 24.37 6.66 -5.94
CA LYS A 71 24.60 7.58 -4.83
C LYS A 71 23.36 8.46 -4.69
N TYR A 72 22.69 8.32 -3.55
CA TYR A 72 21.43 8.99 -3.28
C TYR A 72 21.65 10.18 -2.36
N SER A 73 21.04 11.31 -2.68
CA SER A 73 20.98 12.47 -1.82
C SER A 73 19.91 12.31 -0.72
N GLN A 74 19.89 13.22 0.24
CA GLN A 74 18.83 13.25 1.24
C GLN A 74 17.45 13.54 0.61
N SER A 75 17.36 14.39 -0.42
CA SER A 75 16.09 14.67 -1.10
C SER A 75 15.56 13.44 -1.84
N ASP A 76 16.46 12.58 -2.30
CA ASP A 76 16.12 11.28 -2.88
C ASP A 76 15.40 10.39 -1.88
N ILE A 77 15.92 10.34 -0.65
CA ILE A 77 15.32 9.56 0.44
C ILE A 77 13.94 10.10 0.81
N VAL A 78 13.81 11.42 0.94
CA VAL A 78 12.52 12.08 1.22
C VAL A 78 11.50 11.69 0.14
N TRP A 79 11.90 11.72 -1.13
CA TRP A 79 11.02 11.34 -2.22
C TRP A 79 10.62 9.86 -2.17
N PHE A 80 11.56 8.95 -1.89
CA PHE A 80 11.23 7.54 -1.69
C PHE A 80 10.25 7.33 -0.53
N GLN A 81 10.32 8.11 0.54
CA GLN A 81 9.37 8.05 1.65
C GLN A 81 7.98 8.55 1.22
N VAL A 82 7.90 9.59 0.40
CA VAL A 82 6.64 10.03 -0.24
C VAL A 82 6.07 8.89 -1.09
N LEU A 83 6.84 8.29 -1.99
CA LEU A 83 6.39 7.16 -2.81
C LEU A 83 5.92 5.98 -1.95
N SER A 84 6.63 5.69 -0.85
CA SER A 84 6.25 4.67 0.12
C SER A 84 4.92 4.98 0.82
N TYR A 85 4.68 6.25 1.17
CA TYR A 85 3.40 6.68 1.75
C TYR A 85 2.23 6.45 0.79
N PHE A 86 2.36 6.87 -0.48
CA PHE A 86 1.32 6.61 -1.49
C PHE A 86 1.09 5.11 -1.70
N ARG A 87 2.15 4.30 -1.62
CA ARG A 87 2.04 2.84 -1.74
C ARG A 87 1.30 2.24 -0.57
N ALA A 88 1.55 2.75 0.64
CA ALA A 88 0.86 2.33 1.85
C ALA A 88 -0.65 2.67 1.82
N MET A 89 -1.05 3.71 1.10
CA MET A 89 -2.47 4.02 0.82
C MET A 89 -3.14 3.07 -0.18
N GLY A 90 -2.44 2.04 -0.66
CA GLY A 90 -2.95 1.10 -1.67
C GLY A 90 -2.96 1.67 -3.09
N MET A 91 -2.37 2.85 -3.32
CA MET A 91 -2.43 3.50 -4.62
C MET A 91 -1.58 2.72 -5.63
N PRO A 92 -2.14 2.29 -6.78
CA PRO A 92 -1.36 1.66 -7.83
C PRO A 92 -0.30 2.61 -8.38
N ILE A 93 0.84 2.07 -8.80
CA ILE A 93 1.96 2.85 -9.36
C ILE A 93 1.53 3.71 -10.55
N ARG A 94 0.62 3.20 -11.39
CA ARG A 94 0.05 3.97 -12.50
C ARG A 94 -0.66 5.24 -12.03
N GLU A 95 -1.43 5.14 -10.96
CA GLU A 95 -2.15 6.28 -10.38
C GLU A 95 -1.18 7.26 -9.70
N MET A 96 -0.10 6.77 -9.09
CA MET A 96 0.99 7.65 -8.61
C MET A 96 1.62 8.45 -9.75
N LEU A 97 1.93 7.79 -10.88
CA LEU A 97 2.51 8.45 -12.05
C LEU A 97 1.57 9.55 -12.56
N GLU A 98 0.27 9.27 -12.63
CA GLU A 98 -0.76 10.25 -13.01
C GLU A 98 -0.82 11.41 -12.01
N PHE A 99 -0.86 11.13 -10.70
CA PHE A 99 -0.90 12.12 -9.64
C PHE A 99 0.31 13.08 -9.67
N PHE A 100 1.52 12.54 -9.81
CA PHE A 100 2.74 13.36 -9.85
C PHE A 100 3.00 14.01 -11.22
N ALA A 101 2.26 13.61 -12.26
CA ALA A 101 2.22 14.32 -13.53
C ALA A 101 1.30 15.56 -13.51
N LEU A 102 0.43 15.70 -12.49
CA LEU A 102 -0.37 16.91 -12.27
C LEU A 102 0.55 18.07 -11.84
N ASN A 103 1.01 18.85 -12.82
CA ASN A 103 1.93 19.99 -12.67
C ASN A 103 1.40 21.26 -13.38
N ASP A 104 2.13 22.38 -13.22
CA ASP A 104 1.90 23.80 -13.57
C ASP A 104 1.09 24.20 -14.82
N ASN A 105 0.75 23.28 -15.73
CA ASN A 105 -0.09 23.54 -16.89
C ASN A 105 -1.61 23.52 -16.60
N GLN A 106 -2.01 23.32 -15.33
CA GLN A 106 -3.40 23.35 -14.85
C GLN A 106 -3.66 24.64 -14.07
N VAL A 107 -4.90 25.16 -14.12
CA VAL A 107 -5.35 26.42 -13.48
C VAL A 107 -4.96 26.52 -11.99
N SER A 108 -4.80 25.37 -11.31
CA SER A 108 -4.09 25.23 -10.03
C SER A 108 -3.67 23.76 -9.83
N PRO A 109 -2.36 23.44 -9.77
CA PRO A 109 -1.89 22.07 -9.51
C PRO A 109 -2.40 21.49 -8.18
N ILE A 110 -2.60 22.35 -7.17
CA ILE A 110 -3.16 21.96 -5.87
C ILE A 110 -4.62 21.53 -6.01
N THR A 111 -5.42 22.27 -6.80
CA THR A 111 -6.82 21.93 -7.03
C THR A 111 -6.94 20.59 -7.76
N ALA A 112 -6.13 20.38 -8.81
CA ALA A 112 -6.11 19.12 -9.55
C ALA A 112 -5.73 17.93 -8.66
N ARG A 113 -4.75 18.10 -7.76
CA ARG A 113 -4.36 17.06 -6.80
C ARG A 113 -5.44 16.77 -5.76
N ARG A 114 -6.11 17.80 -5.25
CA ARG A 114 -7.27 17.64 -4.36
C ARG A 114 -8.37 16.82 -5.05
N GLU A 115 -8.72 17.17 -6.28
CA GLU A 115 -9.75 16.47 -7.08
C GLU A 115 -9.38 15.02 -7.38
N PHE A 116 -8.10 14.78 -7.66
CA PHE A 116 -7.57 13.42 -7.81
C PHE A 116 -7.77 12.63 -6.50
N MET A 117 -7.42 13.22 -5.35
CA MET A 117 -7.58 12.58 -4.05
C MET A 117 -9.05 12.36 -3.67
N GLU A 118 -9.97 13.25 -4.06
CA GLU A 118 -11.41 13.05 -3.88
C GLU A 118 -11.94 11.89 -4.74
N THR A 119 -11.45 11.79 -5.98
CA THR A 119 -11.77 10.66 -6.87
C THR A 119 -11.22 9.36 -6.29
N TYR A 120 -9.97 9.36 -5.81
CA TYR A 120 -9.35 8.21 -5.16
C TYR A 120 -10.10 7.81 -3.88
N ARG A 121 -10.58 8.78 -3.08
CA ARG A 121 -11.42 8.54 -1.91
C ARG A 121 -12.69 7.76 -2.29
N MET A 122 -13.34 8.11 -3.40
CA MET A 122 -14.52 7.38 -3.87
C MET A 122 -14.17 5.93 -4.24
N LYS A 123 -13.05 5.69 -4.93
CA LYS A 123 -12.57 4.32 -5.22
C LYS A 123 -12.35 3.51 -3.94
N VAL A 124 -11.74 4.10 -2.91
CA VAL A 124 -11.51 3.43 -1.62
C VAL A 124 -12.84 3.08 -0.95
N ILE A 125 -13.83 3.98 -0.97
CA ILE A 125 -15.16 3.71 -0.42
C ILE A 125 -15.83 2.54 -1.14
N ASP A 126 -15.71 2.46 -2.47
CA ASP A 126 -16.30 1.37 -3.23
C ASP A 126 -15.57 0.04 -2.97
N GLN A 127 -14.23 0.05 -2.84
CA GLN A 127 -13.46 -1.11 -2.41
C GLN A 127 -13.86 -1.58 -1.00
N MET A 128 -14.14 -0.67 -0.06
CA MET A 128 -14.63 -1.04 1.27
C MET A 128 -15.95 -1.80 1.17
N LYS A 129 -16.91 -1.32 0.36
CA LYS A 129 -18.20 -2.02 0.16
C LYS A 129 -18.02 -3.40 -0.47
N GLU A 130 -17.14 -3.54 -1.46
CA GLU A 130 -16.84 -4.84 -2.09
C GLU A 130 -16.23 -5.82 -1.09
N LEU A 131 -15.32 -5.35 -0.23
CA LEU A 131 -14.72 -6.16 0.83
C LEU A 131 -15.74 -6.57 1.89
N GLU A 132 -16.65 -5.68 2.28
CA GLU A 132 -17.76 -5.99 3.20
C GLU A 132 -18.67 -7.09 2.64
N GLN A 133 -19.06 -7.00 1.36
CA GLN A 133 -19.84 -8.05 0.68
C GLN A 133 -19.07 -9.37 0.55
N THR A 134 -17.76 -9.28 0.36
CA THR A 134 -16.90 -10.48 0.30
C THR A 134 -16.84 -11.16 1.67
N LEU A 135 -16.73 -10.38 2.73
CA LEU A 135 -16.72 -10.87 4.11
C LEU A 135 -18.01 -11.61 4.44
N GLU A 136 -19.17 -11.06 4.08
CA GLU A 136 -20.48 -11.72 4.27
C GLU A 136 -20.52 -13.11 3.62
N LYS A 137 -20.05 -13.24 2.37
CA LYS A 137 -19.99 -14.54 1.67
C LYS A 137 -19.03 -15.53 2.34
N VAL A 138 -17.93 -15.03 2.91
CA VAL A 138 -16.98 -15.87 3.66
C VAL A 138 -17.64 -16.37 4.95
N ASP A 139 -18.37 -15.51 5.66
CA ASP A 139 -19.10 -15.87 6.88
C ASP A 139 -20.20 -16.90 6.62
N ASP A 140 -20.97 -16.75 5.53
CA ASP A 140 -21.94 -17.75 5.07
C ASP A 140 -21.29 -19.11 4.83
N LYS A 141 -20.10 -19.13 4.19
CA LYS A 141 -19.35 -20.37 3.96
C LYS A 141 -18.84 -20.98 5.25
N ILE A 142 -18.36 -20.17 6.19
CA ILE A 142 -17.95 -20.65 7.52
C ILE A 142 -19.14 -21.30 8.23
N LEU A 143 -20.31 -20.66 8.23
CA LEU A 143 -21.52 -21.21 8.85
C LEU A 143 -21.95 -22.53 8.20
N PHE A 144 -21.94 -22.58 6.86
CA PHE A 144 -22.24 -23.79 6.12
C PHE A 144 -21.34 -24.97 6.54
N PHE A 145 -20.02 -24.75 6.61
CA PHE A 145 -19.09 -25.81 7.02
C PHE A 145 -19.25 -26.20 8.50
N LYS A 146 -19.54 -25.26 9.41
CA LYS A 146 -19.85 -25.58 10.81
C LYS A 146 -21.05 -26.52 10.94
N ASN A 147 -22.12 -26.22 10.21
CA ASN A 147 -23.33 -27.06 10.23
C ASN A 147 -23.06 -28.46 9.66
N LEU A 148 -22.22 -28.56 8.61
CA LEU A 148 -21.80 -29.85 8.08
C LEU A 148 -20.97 -30.66 9.10
N GLU A 149 -20.03 -30.03 9.79
CA GLU A 149 -19.24 -30.70 10.84
C GLU A 149 -20.12 -31.24 11.97
N GLU A 150 -21.14 -30.49 12.39
CA GLU A 150 -22.10 -30.93 13.41
C GLU A 150 -22.93 -32.13 12.92
N SER A 151 -23.38 -32.10 11.67
CA SER A 151 -24.13 -33.21 11.08
C SER A 151 -23.30 -34.48 10.92
N ASP A 152 -22.00 -34.37 10.57
CA ASP A 152 -21.08 -35.49 10.47
C ASP A 152 -20.76 -36.09 11.85
N LYS A 153 -20.61 -35.25 12.89
CA LYS A 153 -20.45 -35.70 14.28
C LYS A 153 -21.68 -36.47 14.79
N LEU A 154 -22.88 -36.04 14.42
CA LEU A 154 -24.14 -36.74 14.76
C LEU A 154 -24.27 -38.08 14.03
N GLN A 155 -23.91 -38.15 12.75
CA GLN A 155 -23.93 -39.40 11.98
C GLN A 155 -22.88 -40.42 12.44
N LYS A 156 -21.74 -39.98 13.00
CA LYS A 156 -20.69 -40.86 13.55
C LYS A 156 -21.00 -41.40 14.95
N ASN A 157 -22.09 -40.96 15.61
CA ASN A 157 -22.47 -41.43 16.95
C ASN A 157 -23.85 -42.15 17.03
N PRO A 158 -24.20 -43.13 16.17
CA PRO A 158 -25.55 -43.70 16.17
C PRO A 158 -25.75 -44.89 17.14
N VAL A 159 -24.73 -45.36 17.87
CA VAL A 159 -24.76 -46.70 18.52
C VAL A 159 -24.74 -46.71 20.06
N LYS A 160 -24.65 -45.57 20.76
CA LYS A 160 -24.68 -45.60 22.24
C LYS A 160 -26.09 -45.76 22.83
N ASP A 161 -27.14 -45.26 22.19
CA ASP A 161 -28.51 -45.34 22.75
C ASP A 161 -29.22 -46.68 22.49
N ALA A 162 -28.91 -47.38 21.39
CA ALA A 162 -29.57 -48.66 21.10
C ALA A 162 -29.16 -49.81 22.05
N ARG A 163 -27.99 -49.72 22.69
CA ARG A 163 -27.53 -50.71 23.69
C ARG A 163 -28.17 -50.51 25.07
N ALA A 164 -28.59 -49.30 25.43
CA ALA A 164 -29.27 -49.03 26.70
C ALA A 164 -30.73 -49.50 26.71
N SER A 165 -31.40 -49.50 25.56
CA SER A 165 -32.81 -49.91 25.44
C SER A 165 -33.02 -51.43 25.43
N ARG A 166 -32.03 -52.22 24.99
CA ARG A 166 -32.10 -53.71 25.03
C ARG A 166 -31.85 -54.30 26.42
N ALA A 167 -31.24 -53.55 27.34
CA ALA A 167 -30.97 -54.02 28.71
C ALA A 167 -32.19 -53.94 29.65
N ARG A 168 -33.24 -53.17 29.29
CA ARG A 168 -34.45 -52.98 30.14
C ARG A 168 -35.64 -53.87 29.81
N LEU A 169 -35.56 -54.68 28.75
CA LEU A 169 -36.63 -55.61 28.32
C LEU A 169 -36.37 -57.07 28.72
N ARG A 170 -35.37 -57.33 29.57
CA ARG A 170 -34.98 -58.68 30.03
C ARG A 170 -35.00 -58.85 31.56
N SER A 171 -35.55 -57.90 32.32
CA SER A 171 -35.78 -58.01 33.77
C SER A 171 -37.26 -58.16 34.07
#